data_AF-A0A842HVR1-F1
#
_entry.id   AF-A0A842HVR1-F1
#
_cell.length_a   1.000
_cell.length_b   1.000
_cell.length_c   1.000
_cell.angle_alpha   90.00
_cell.angle_beta   90.00
_cell.angle_gamma   90.00
#
_symmetry.space_group_name_H-M   'P 1'
#
loop_
_entity.id
_entity.type
_entity.pdbx_description
1 polymer ?
#
loop_
_entity_poly.entity_id
_entity_poly.type
_entity_poly.pdbx_seq_one_letter_code
_entity_poly.pdbx_strand_id
1 'polypeptide(L)'
;MTFKELVVAYFQYPAIIAYLVLSAAMFGVYAWQPAPLVPSLISAVVAVAFYPLAWYVLHRWVLHGQWMYKFKAFAPVWKRIHYDHHQDPNHLEVLFGALYTTLPTIVIFLAPIGYAIGGIGGMAMALAMGLLTTCFYEFCHCIQHLKYKPRAKWLALMKARHMAHHFHDESGNFGITNFFWDKAFGTFYERPDRQEKSETVFNLGYTPEVAKHYPWVAKLSGGVATGHPSQRAQG
;
A
#
# COMPACT_ATOMS: atom_id res chain seq x y z
N MET A 1 -4.73 18.81 -11.25
CA MET A 1 -3.44 18.48 -11.89
C MET A 1 -3.68 17.81 -13.24
N THR A 2 -2.75 17.98 -14.17
CA THR A 2 -2.70 17.28 -15.47
C THR A 2 -2.09 15.87 -15.33
N PHE A 3 -2.20 15.03 -16.37
CA PHE A 3 -1.54 13.72 -16.36
C PHE A 3 -0.01 13.84 -16.36
N LYS A 4 0.53 14.84 -17.07
CA LYS A 4 1.98 15.10 -17.09
C LYS A 4 2.51 15.44 -15.70
N GLU A 5 1.81 16.33 -14.98
CA GLU A 5 2.15 16.69 -13.59
C GLU A 5 2.11 15.47 -12.66
N LEU A 6 1.13 14.58 -12.84
CA LEU A 6 1.00 13.35 -12.06
C LEU A 6 2.22 12.43 -12.27
N VAL A 7 2.61 12.21 -13.53
CA VAL A 7 3.78 11.39 -13.86
C VAL A 7 5.04 12.00 -13.27
N VAL A 8 5.22 13.32 -13.38
CA VAL A 8 6.37 14.00 -12.77
C VAL A 8 6.39 13.80 -11.25
N ALA A 9 5.26 14.01 -10.56
CA ALA A 9 5.16 13.81 -9.12
C ALA A 9 5.48 12.37 -8.71
N TYR A 10 5.02 11.38 -9.48
CA TYR A 10 5.29 9.97 -9.23
C TYR A 10 6.80 9.64 -9.28
N PHE A 11 7.50 10.17 -10.28
CA PHE A 11 8.95 9.94 -10.45
C PHE A 11 9.83 10.83 -9.57
N GLN A 12 9.27 11.80 -8.85
CA GLN A 12 10.02 12.56 -7.84
C GLN A 12 10.31 11.74 -6.58
N TYR A 13 9.62 10.60 -6.37
CA TYR A 13 9.84 9.78 -5.18
C TYR A 13 10.98 8.77 -5.38
N PRO A 14 12.07 8.83 -4.58
CA PRO A 14 13.26 8.00 -4.79
C PRO A 14 13.01 6.49 -4.72
N ALA A 15 12.02 6.03 -3.93
CA ALA A 15 11.73 4.60 -3.82
C ALA A 15 11.23 4.02 -5.16
N ILE A 16 10.47 4.79 -5.94
CA ILE A 16 10.00 4.35 -7.27
C ILE A 16 11.18 4.12 -8.20
N ILE A 17 12.14 5.04 -8.22
CA ILE A 17 13.36 4.90 -9.01
C ILE A 17 14.15 3.68 -8.55
N ALA A 18 14.28 3.49 -7.22
CA ALA A 18 14.96 2.33 -6.66
C ALA A 18 14.29 1.01 -7.07
N TYR A 19 12.96 0.91 -7.02
CA TYR A 19 12.24 -0.30 -7.47
C TYR A 19 12.46 -0.60 -8.95
N LEU A 20 12.48 0.42 -9.81
CA LEU A 20 12.75 0.24 -11.24
C LEU A 20 14.19 -0.20 -11.51
N VAL A 21 15.16 0.41 -10.82
CA VAL A 21 16.58 0.01 -10.92
C VAL A 21 16.79 -1.41 -10.43
N LEU A 22 16.19 -1.77 -9.28
CA LEU A 22 16.26 -3.13 -8.74
C LEU A 22 15.56 -4.14 -9.67
N SER A 23 14.44 -3.76 -10.29
CA SER A 23 13.77 -4.61 -11.29
C SER A 23 14.68 -4.87 -12.49
N ALA A 24 15.31 -3.83 -13.03
CA ALA A 24 16.29 -3.95 -14.11
C ALA A 24 17.49 -4.82 -13.70
N ALA A 25 18.00 -4.66 -12.47
CA ALA A 25 19.06 -5.50 -11.93
C ALA A 25 18.63 -6.97 -11.85
N MET A 26 17.40 -7.26 -11.44
CA MET A 26 16.87 -8.62 -11.40
C MET A 26 16.67 -9.20 -12.81
N PHE A 27 16.29 -8.41 -13.81
CA PHE A 27 16.36 -8.86 -15.21
C PHE A 27 17.79 -9.16 -15.67
N GLY A 28 18.78 -8.40 -15.18
CA GLY A 28 20.20 -8.72 -15.39
C GLY A 28 20.61 -10.06 -14.77
N VAL A 29 20.17 -10.34 -13.53
CA VAL A 29 20.38 -11.65 -12.89
C VAL A 29 19.70 -12.76 -13.67
N TYR A 30 18.47 -12.55 -14.13
CA TYR A 30 17.75 -13.49 -14.99
C TYR A 30 18.49 -13.76 -16.31
N ALA A 31 19.02 -12.72 -16.96
CA ALA A 31 19.79 -12.89 -18.20
C ALA A 31 21.08 -13.69 -17.98
N TRP A 32 21.71 -13.55 -16.81
CA TRP A 32 22.91 -14.30 -16.44
C TRP A 32 22.62 -15.75 -16.01
N GLN A 33 21.52 -15.98 -15.31
CA GLN A 33 21.10 -17.28 -14.77
C GLN A 33 19.64 -17.56 -15.15
N PRO A 34 19.34 -17.81 -16.44
CA PRO A 34 17.96 -17.93 -16.91
C PRO A 34 17.31 -19.22 -16.41
N ALA A 35 16.02 -19.13 -16.09
CA ALA A 35 15.17 -20.29 -15.92
C ALA A 35 14.57 -20.71 -17.27
N PRO A 36 14.13 -21.96 -17.44
CA PRO A 36 13.40 -22.37 -18.63
C PRO A 36 12.13 -21.52 -18.82
N LEU A 37 11.70 -21.35 -20.07
CA LEU A 37 10.62 -20.42 -20.43
C LEU A 37 9.35 -20.60 -19.59
N VAL A 38 8.88 -21.84 -19.43
CA VAL A 38 7.64 -22.12 -18.69
C VAL A 38 7.77 -21.73 -17.21
N PRO A 39 8.78 -22.20 -16.43
CA PRO A 39 9.08 -21.68 -15.10
C PRO A 39 9.18 -20.16 -14.99
N SER A 40 9.82 -19.49 -15.97
CA SER A 40 9.92 -18.03 -15.99
C SER A 40 8.54 -17.37 -16.11
N LEU A 41 7.71 -17.84 -17.04
CA LEU A 41 6.35 -17.34 -17.22
C LEU A 41 5.49 -17.59 -15.98
N ILE A 42 5.58 -18.76 -15.37
CA ILE A 42 4.87 -19.08 -14.12
C ILE A 42 5.34 -18.13 -13.00
N SER A 43 6.65 -17.93 -12.84
CA SER A 43 7.21 -17.03 -11.82
C SER A 43 6.70 -15.60 -11.99
N ALA A 44 6.67 -15.11 -13.24
CA ALA A 44 6.15 -13.78 -13.58
C ALA A 44 4.66 -13.64 -13.26
N VAL A 45 3.84 -14.60 -13.71
CA VAL A 45 2.39 -14.60 -13.49
C VAL A 45 2.06 -14.70 -12.01
N VAL A 46 2.74 -15.59 -11.27
CA VAL A 46 2.55 -15.72 -9.81
C VAL A 46 2.90 -14.42 -9.11
N ALA A 47 4.01 -13.76 -9.45
CA ALA A 47 4.38 -12.48 -8.84
C ALA A 47 3.28 -11.42 -9.03
N VAL A 48 2.73 -11.29 -10.24
CA VAL A 48 1.67 -10.31 -10.55
C VAL A 48 0.34 -10.68 -9.90
N ALA A 49 -0.08 -11.94 -10.00
CA ALA A 49 -1.38 -12.41 -9.53
C ALA A 49 -1.46 -12.56 -8.00
N PHE A 50 -0.35 -12.87 -7.35
CA PHE A 50 -0.25 -12.97 -5.89
C PHE A 50 -0.25 -11.58 -5.22
N TYR A 51 0.26 -10.56 -5.90
CA TYR A 51 0.41 -9.21 -5.33
C TYR A 51 -0.90 -8.62 -4.76
N PRO A 52 -2.06 -8.66 -5.45
CA PRO A 52 -3.33 -8.21 -4.88
C PRO A 52 -3.72 -8.92 -3.57
N LEU A 53 -3.42 -10.22 -3.45
CA LEU A 53 -3.70 -10.99 -2.24
C LEU A 53 -2.78 -10.54 -1.11
N ALA A 54 -1.47 -10.49 -1.38
CA ALA A 54 -0.48 -10.02 -0.41
C ALA A 54 -0.80 -8.61 0.08
N TRP A 55 -1.14 -7.69 -0.83
CA TRP A 55 -1.58 -6.35 -0.48
C TRP A 55 -2.82 -6.38 0.40
N TYR A 56 -3.87 -7.10 0.02
CA TYR A 56 -5.10 -7.20 0.83
C TYR A 56 -4.80 -7.65 2.26
N VAL A 57 -3.98 -8.70 2.40
CA VAL A 57 -3.58 -9.25 3.70
C VAL A 57 -2.82 -8.23 4.53
N LEU A 58 -1.79 -7.62 3.93
CA LEU A 58 -0.97 -6.62 4.61
C LEU A 58 -1.79 -5.38 4.98
N HIS A 59 -2.60 -4.86 4.06
CA HIS A 59 -3.40 -3.67 4.28
C HIS A 59 -4.38 -3.88 5.44
N ARG A 60 -5.09 -5.01 5.45
CA ARG A 60 -6.10 -5.29 6.48
C ARG A 60 -5.50 -5.62 7.85
N TRP A 61 -4.51 -6.51 7.92
CA TRP A 61 -4.07 -7.08 9.21
C TRP A 61 -2.73 -6.53 9.72
N VAL A 62 -1.94 -5.89 8.85
CA VAL A 62 -0.65 -5.27 9.23
C VAL A 62 -0.81 -3.76 9.30
N LEU A 63 -1.27 -3.11 8.22
CA LEU A 63 -1.37 -1.65 8.13
C LEU A 63 -2.52 -1.11 9.01
N HIS A 64 -3.70 -1.75 8.98
CA HIS A 64 -4.83 -1.45 9.88
C HIS A 64 -4.79 -2.25 11.18
N GLY A 65 -3.74 -3.06 11.39
CA GLY A 65 -3.61 -3.92 12.56
C GLY A 65 -3.34 -3.11 13.83
N GLN A 66 -4.18 -3.27 14.84
CA GLN A 66 -4.07 -2.52 16.11
C GLN A 66 -3.07 -3.08 17.12
N TRP A 67 -2.30 -4.12 16.75
CA TRP A 67 -1.41 -4.80 17.66
C TRP A 67 -0.05 -4.09 17.80
N MET A 68 0.46 -3.50 16.71
CA MET A 68 1.81 -2.93 16.71
C MET A 68 1.95 -1.73 17.65
N TYR A 69 0.97 -0.82 17.67
CA TYR A 69 1.04 0.36 18.55
C TYR A 69 1.00 -0.01 20.04
N LYS A 70 0.60 -1.23 20.40
CA LYS A 70 0.58 -1.68 21.80
C LYS A 70 2.00 -1.92 22.32
N PHE A 71 2.95 -2.18 21.43
CA PHE A 71 4.35 -2.42 21.75
C PHE A 71 5.19 -1.20 21.38
N LYS A 72 5.91 -0.63 22.35
CA LYS A 72 6.75 0.58 22.15
C LYS A 72 7.72 0.46 20.98
N ALA A 73 8.32 -0.72 20.79
CA ALA A 73 9.29 -0.97 19.72
C ALA A 73 8.67 -0.92 18.31
N PHE A 74 7.39 -1.29 18.17
CA PHE A 74 6.71 -1.35 16.87
C PHE A 74 5.83 -0.12 16.59
N ALA A 75 5.53 0.69 17.60
CA ALA A 75 4.74 1.92 17.45
C ALA A 75 5.28 2.90 16.38
N PRO A 76 6.61 3.17 16.26
CA PRO A 76 7.12 4.03 15.18
C PRO A 76 6.87 3.47 13.78
N VAL A 77 7.00 2.14 13.63
CA VAL A 77 6.77 1.45 12.35
C VAL A 77 5.30 1.57 11.99
N TRP A 78 4.39 1.19 12.90
CA TRP A 78 2.95 1.29 12.68
C TRP A 78 2.49 2.71 12.32
N LYS A 79 2.99 3.71 13.08
CA LYS A 79 2.74 5.12 12.82
C LYS A 79 3.08 5.45 11.36
N ARG A 80 4.28 5.05 10.90
CA ARG A 80 4.83 5.48 9.62
C ARG A 80 4.29 4.73 8.40
N ILE A 81 3.96 3.45 8.54
CA ILE A 81 3.55 2.60 7.40
C ILE A 81 2.14 2.89 6.92
N HIS A 82 1.24 3.40 7.78
CA HIS A 82 -0.13 3.70 7.35
C HIS A 82 -0.93 4.69 8.21
N TYR A 83 -0.71 4.73 9.52
CA TYR A 83 -1.44 5.67 10.38
C TYR A 83 -1.23 7.13 9.95
N ASP A 84 0.01 7.54 9.66
CA ASP A 84 0.32 8.88 9.17
C ASP A 84 -0.37 9.18 7.83
N HIS A 85 -0.52 8.17 6.97
CA HIS A 85 -1.25 8.29 5.71
C HIS A 85 -2.76 8.50 5.93
N HIS A 86 -3.39 7.84 6.90
CA HIS A 86 -4.78 8.14 7.28
C HIS A 86 -4.95 9.51 7.95
N GLN A 87 -3.91 9.99 8.64
CA GLN A 87 -3.91 11.29 9.28
C GLN A 87 -3.77 12.44 8.28
N ASP A 88 -2.95 12.27 7.23
CA ASP A 88 -2.85 13.21 6.11
C ASP A 88 -2.75 12.47 4.76
N PRO A 89 -3.91 12.07 4.19
CA PRO A 89 -3.94 11.26 2.97
C PRO A 89 -3.38 11.94 1.72
N ASN A 90 -3.12 13.25 1.76
CA ASN A 90 -2.59 13.99 0.62
C ASN A 90 -1.09 14.28 0.74
N HIS A 91 -0.46 13.94 1.88
CA HIS A 91 0.96 14.17 2.10
C HIS A 91 1.80 13.12 1.36
N LEU A 92 2.57 13.57 0.38
CA LEU A 92 3.30 12.70 -0.55
C LEU A 92 4.34 11.79 0.13
N GLU A 93 4.92 12.20 1.26
CA GLU A 93 5.97 11.43 1.92
C GLU A 93 5.45 10.17 2.61
N VAL A 94 4.14 10.11 2.91
CA VAL A 94 3.47 8.98 3.56
C VAL A 94 2.56 8.21 2.60
N LEU A 95 2.42 8.72 1.37
CA LEU A 95 1.63 8.09 0.32
C LEU A 95 2.27 6.77 -0.13
N PHE A 96 3.56 6.80 -0.45
CA PHE A 96 4.26 5.65 -1.00
C PHE A 96 4.81 4.71 0.07
N GLY A 97 4.83 3.41 -0.24
CA GLY A 97 5.58 2.43 0.53
C GLY A 97 7.06 2.77 0.60
N ALA A 98 7.56 3.01 1.82
CA ALA A 98 8.98 3.29 2.03
C ALA A 98 9.84 2.10 1.62
N LEU A 99 11.03 2.37 1.06
CA LEU A 99 11.93 1.34 0.54
C LEU A 99 12.28 0.28 1.59
N TYR A 100 12.57 0.71 2.82
CA TYR A 100 13.02 -0.17 3.91
C TYR A 100 11.92 -1.06 4.51
N THR A 101 10.64 -0.78 4.25
CA THR A 101 9.52 -1.65 4.68
C THR A 101 9.00 -2.49 3.52
N THR A 102 8.92 -1.89 2.34
CA THR A 102 8.29 -2.50 1.16
C THR A 102 9.21 -3.50 0.48
N LEU A 103 10.49 -3.16 0.27
CA LEU A 103 11.44 -4.05 -0.41
C LEU A 103 11.67 -5.38 0.33
N PRO A 104 11.92 -5.40 1.66
CA PRO A 104 12.05 -6.67 2.38
C PRO A 104 10.79 -7.51 2.28
N THR A 105 9.61 -6.89 2.32
CA THR A 105 8.33 -7.58 2.17
C THR A 105 8.21 -8.26 0.80
N ILE A 106 8.53 -7.55 -0.28
CA ILE A 106 8.54 -8.11 -1.65
C ILE A 106 9.50 -9.30 -1.73
N VAL A 107 10.72 -9.15 -1.20
CA VAL A 107 11.75 -10.20 -1.22
C VAL A 107 11.29 -11.43 -0.45
N ILE A 108 10.77 -11.25 0.77
CA ILE A 108 10.31 -12.34 1.65
C ILE A 108 9.18 -13.14 0.98
N PHE A 109 8.23 -12.48 0.32
CA PHE A 109 7.12 -13.18 -0.33
C PHE A 109 7.52 -13.82 -1.66
N LEU A 110 8.25 -13.12 -2.53
CA LEU A 110 8.42 -13.53 -3.92
C LEU A 110 9.71 -14.31 -4.19
N ALA A 111 10.81 -14.03 -3.47
CA ALA A 111 12.07 -14.72 -3.75
C ALA A 111 11.98 -16.24 -3.51
N PRO A 112 11.43 -16.74 -2.37
CA PRO A 112 11.32 -18.17 -2.14
C PRO A 112 10.39 -18.86 -3.15
N ILE A 113 9.27 -18.21 -3.50
CA ILE A 113 8.30 -18.75 -4.46
C ILE A 113 8.93 -18.85 -5.85
N GLY A 114 9.55 -17.78 -6.35
CA GLY A 114 10.24 -17.80 -7.65
C GLY A 114 11.38 -18.80 -7.67
N TYR A 115 12.15 -18.90 -6.59
CA TYR A 115 13.23 -19.88 -6.47
C TYR A 115 12.71 -21.32 -6.55
N ALA A 116 11.61 -21.62 -5.87
CA ALA A 116 10.99 -22.94 -5.92
C ALA A 116 10.47 -23.30 -7.33
N ILE A 117 10.07 -22.32 -8.14
CA ILE A 117 9.54 -22.53 -9.50
C ILE A 117 10.67 -22.74 -10.52
N GLY A 118 11.74 -21.95 -10.45
CA GLY A 118 12.76 -21.89 -11.51
C GLY A 118 14.18 -21.60 -11.04
N GLY A 119 14.51 -21.87 -9.77
CA GLY A 119 15.82 -21.57 -9.19
C GLY A 119 16.15 -20.08 -9.21
N ILE A 120 17.44 -19.74 -9.39
CA ILE A 120 17.89 -18.34 -9.40
C ILE A 120 17.16 -17.53 -10.49
N GLY A 121 16.95 -18.09 -11.67
CA GLY A 121 16.22 -17.42 -12.75
C GLY A 121 14.75 -17.18 -12.42
N GLY A 122 14.06 -18.15 -11.81
CA GLY A 122 12.68 -17.99 -11.35
C GLY A 122 12.56 -16.95 -10.24
N MET A 123 13.49 -16.96 -9.28
CA MET A 123 13.59 -15.93 -8.23
C MET A 123 13.77 -14.53 -8.82
N ALA A 124 14.73 -14.38 -9.74
CA ALA A 124 15.02 -13.11 -10.39
C ALA A 124 13.81 -12.60 -11.19
N MET A 125 13.14 -13.48 -11.95
CA MET A 125 11.93 -13.13 -12.68
C MET A 125 10.79 -12.70 -11.75
N ALA A 126 10.55 -13.44 -10.67
CA ALA A 126 9.51 -13.12 -9.69
C ALA A 126 9.77 -11.77 -9.00
N LEU A 127 11.02 -11.49 -8.61
CA LEU A 127 11.39 -10.21 -8.01
C LEU A 127 11.30 -9.06 -9.01
N ALA A 128 11.77 -9.24 -10.25
CA ALA A 128 11.68 -8.23 -11.29
C ALA A 128 10.21 -7.82 -11.54
N MET A 129 9.33 -8.81 -11.72
CA MET A 129 7.89 -8.59 -11.95
C MET A 129 7.18 -8.08 -10.70
N GLY A 130 7.56 -8.53 -9.52
CA GLY A 130 7.05 -8.03 -8.24
C GLY A 130 7.30 -6.55 -8.05
N LEU A 131 8.54 -6.10 -8.30
CA LEU A 131 8.94 -4.69 -8.22
C LEU A 131 8.20 -3.82 -9.25
N LEU A 132 8.01 -4.31 -10.49
CA LEU A 132 7.19 -3.60 -11.48
C LEU A 132 5.73 -3.51 -11.05
N THR A 133 5.20 -4.58 -10.43
CA THR A 133 3.84 -4.60 -9.90
C THR A 133 3.69 -3.61 -8.75
N THR A 134 4.69 -3.50 -7.86
CA THR A 134 4.75 -2.46 -6.82
C THR A 134 4.66 -1.07 -7.44
N CYS A 135 5.50 -0.76 -8.43
CA CYS A 135 5.44 0.52 -9.13
C CYS A 135 4.03 0.81 -9.70
N PHE A 136 3.42 -0.18 -10.36
CA PHE A 136 2.07 -0.01 -10.90
C PHE A 136 1.02 0.25 -9.80
N TYR A 137 1.11 -0.45 -8.67
CA TYR A 137 0.24 -0.24 -7.51
C TYR A 137 0.39 1.15 -6.93
N GLU A 138 1.63 1.59 -6.70
CA GLU A 138 1.97 2.91 -6.17
C GLU A 138 1.50 4.03 -7.12
N PHE A 139 1.59 3.81 -8.44
CA PHE A 139 1.06 4.75 -9.43
C PHE A 139 -0.47 4.83 -9.37
N CYS A 140 -1.16 3.70 -9.22
CA CYS A 140 -2.61 3.68 -9.03
C CYS A 140 -3.01 4.38 -7.73
N HIS A 141 -2.28 4.14 -6.64
CA HIS A 141 -2.50 4.80 -5.35
C HIS A 141 -2.30 6.31 -5.44
N CYS A 142 -1.27 6.77 -6.15
CA CYS A 142 -1.09 8.18 -6.51
C CYS A 142 -2.29 8.79 -7.22
N ILE A 143 -2.82 8.12 -8.23
CA ILE A 143 -4.02 8.55 -8.96
C ILE A 143 -5.20 8.73 -7.99
N GLN A 144 -5.32 7.84 -7.01
CA GLN A 144 -6.45 7.81 -6.08
C GLN A 144 -6.39 8.98 -5.08
N HIS A 145 -5.20 9.36 -4.61
CA HIS A 145 -5.04 10.45 -3.64
C HIS A 145 -4.89 11.84 -4.28
N LEU A 146 -4.13 11.96 -5.37
CA LEU A 146 -3.81 13.26 -5.93
C LEU A 146 -5.01 13.88 -6.66
N LYS A 147 -4.98 15.21 -6.88
CA LYS A 147 -6.05 15.98 -7.55
C LYS A 147 -6.12 15.74 -9.06
N TYR A 148 -6.06 14.49 -9.47
CA TYR A 148 -6.23 13.98 -10.82
C TYR A 148 -7.61 13.33 -10.96
N LYS A 149 -8.32 13.59 -12.08
CA LYS A 149 -9.62 12.98 -12.39
C LYS A 149 -9.41 11.94 -13.50
N PRO A 150 -9.43 10.62 -13.20
CA PRO A 150 -9.24 9.60 -14.21
C PRO A 150 -10.35 9.63 -15.26
N ARG A 151 -9.98 9.47 -16.54
CA ARG A 151 -10.94 9.32 -17.64
C ARG A 151 -11.51 7.90 -17.71
N ALA A 152 -10.71 6.91 -17.36
CA ALA A 152 -11.13 5.52 -17.37
C ALA A 152 -12.10 5.25 -16.20
N LYS A 153 -13.29 4.71 -16.51
CA LYS A 153 -14.33 4.44 -15.51
C LYS A 153 -13.85 3.53 -14.37
N TRP A 154 -13.04 2.53 -14.70
CA TRP A 154 -12.49 1.60 -13.70
C TRP A 154 -11.57 2.32 -12.70
N LEU A 155 -10.66 3.20 -13.15
CA LEU A 155 -9.80 4.00 -12.26
C LEU A 155 -10.60 4.99 -11.42
N ALA A 156 -11.64 5.59 -12.00
CA ALA A 156 -12.54 6.48 -11.26
C ALA A 156 -13.27 5.72 -10.15
N LEU A 157 -13.70 4.48 -10.41
CA LEU A 157 -14.29 3.61 -9.39
C LEU A 157 -13.27 3.24 -8.31
N MET A 158 -12.05 2.82 -8.68
CA MET A 158 -10.99 2.50 -7.71
C MET A 158 -10.73 3.70 -6.79
N LYS A 159 -10.59 4.89 -7.37
CA LYS A 159 -10.44 6.14 -6.63
C LYS A 159 -11.62 6.40 -5.70
N ALA A 160 -12.85 6.29 -6.18
CA ALA A 160 -14.03 6.56 -5.34
C ALA A 160 -14.10 5.62 -4.12
N ARG A 161 -13.77 4.34 -4.29
CA ARG A 161 -13.80 3.34 -3.23
C ARG A 161 -12.61 3.49 -2.26
N HIS A 162 -11.42 3.78 -2.77
CA HIS A 162 -10.24 4.10 -1.94
C HIS A 162 -10.43 5.40 -1.13
N MET A 163 -11.10 6.40 -1.70
CA MET A 163 -11.49 7.60 -0.95
C MET A 163 -12.61 7.32 0.06
N ALA A 164 -13.51 6.37 -0.19
CA ALA A 164 -14.45 5.92 0.85
C ALA A 164 -13.68 5.27 2.01
N HIS A 165 -12.68 4.44 1.72
CA HIS A 165 -11.81 3.84 2.73
C HIS A 165 -11.14 4.90 3.64
N HIS A 166 -10.55 5.96 3.08
CA HIS A 166 -9.87 6.98 3.89
C HIS A 166 -10.77 8.02 4.56
N PHE A 167 -11.99 8.25 4.07
CA PHE A 167 -12.81 9.38 4.52
C PHE A 167 -14.19 8.98 5.07
N HIS A 168 -14.60 7.72 4.88
CA HIS A 168 -15.90 7.20 5.32
C HIS A 168 -15.74 6.03 6.30
N ASP A 169 -15.11 4.93 5.88
CA ASP A 169 -14.92 3.75 6.73
C ASP A 169 -13.68 2.95 6.30
N GLU A 170 -12.70 2.91 7.19
CA GLU A 170 -11.37 2.34 7.01
C GLU A 170 -11.35 0.80 7.14
N SER A 171 -12.46 0.18 7.51
CA SER A 171 -12.56 -1.27 7.71
C SER A 171 -13.00 -2.06 6.46
N GLY A 172 -13.05 -1.40 5.30
CA GLY A 172 -13.34 -2.04 4.01
C GLY A 172 -12.71 -1.35 2.82
N ASN A 173 -12.90 -1.89 1.62
CA ASN A 173 -12.30 -1.44 0.36
C ASN A 173 -10.76 -1.36 0.43
N PHE A 174 -10.10 -2.42 0.90
CA PHE A 174 -8.64 -2.47 1.06
C PHE A 174 -7.88 -2.57 -0.28
N GLY A 175 -8.53 -3.00 -1.34
CA GLY A 175 -7.92 -3.16 -2.66
C GLY A 175 -7.56 -1.83 -3.34
N ILE A 176 -6.38 -1.77 -3.96
CA ILE A 176 -5.91 -0.59 -4.71
C ILE A 176 -6.21 -0.71 -6.21
N THR A 177 -5.84 -1.82 -6.84
CA THR A 177 -6.01 -1.98 -8.29
C THR A 177 -7.24 -2.80 -8.68
N ASN A 178 -7.79 -3.55 -7.74
CA ASN A 178 -9.01 -4.34 -7.87
C ASN A 178 -9.60 -4.67 -6.49
N PHE A 179 -10.85 -5.13 -6.46
CA PHE A 179 -11.59 -5.50 -5.23
C PHE A 179 -11.93 -6.98 -5.15
N PHE A 180 -11.19 -7.86 -5.84
CA PHE A 180 -11.51 -9.30 -5.83
C PHE A 180 -11.49 -9.86 -4.40
N TRP A 181 -10.41 -9.59 -3.66
CA TRP A 181 -10.25 -10.06 -2.28
C TRP A 181 -11.20 -9.38 -1.30
N ASP A 182 -11.51 -8.10 -1.51
CA ASP A 182 -12.55 -7.43 -0.73
C ASP A 182 -13.91 -8.10 -0.88
N LYS A 183 -14.29 -8.51 -2.09
CA LYS A 183 -15.54 -9.24 -2.32
C LYS A 183 -15.48 -10.65 -1.75
N ALA A 184 -14.37 -11.36 -1.95
CA ALA A 184 -14.18 -12.71 -1.45
C ALA A 184 -14.25 -12.80 0.08
N PHE A 185 -13.75 -11.78 0.79
CA PHE A 185 -13.72 -11.73 2.25
C PHE A 185 -14.76 -10.78 2.88
N GLY A 186 -15.73 -10.29 2.09
CA GLY A 186 -16.86 -9.49 2.60
C GLY A 186 -16.47 -8.11 3.13
N THR A 187 -15.40 -7.49 2.62
CA THR A 187 -14.95 -6.14 3.00
C THR A 187 -15.18 -5.10 1.90
N PHE A 188 -15.72 -5.49 0.75
CA PHE A 188 -16.15 -4.53 -0.27
C PHE A 188 -17.43 -3.82 0.18
N TYR A 189 -17.48 -2.50 0.02
CA TYR A 189 -18.69 -1.74 0.31
C TYR A 189 -18.84 -0.49 -0.56
N GLU A 190 -20.07 -0.06 -0.76
CA GLU A 190 -20.44 1.26 -1.26
C GLU A 190 -20.97 2.12 -0.11
N ARG A 191 -20.88 3.45 -0.22
CA ARG A 191 -21.34 4.35 0.87
C ARG A 191 -22.78 4.08 1.33
N PRO A 192 -23.75 3.77 0.46
CA PRO A 192 -25.10 3.42 0.91
C PRO A 192 -25.17 2.19 1.83
N ASP A 193 -24.22 1.25 1.71
CA ASP A 193 -24.16 0.04 2.54
C ASP A 193 -23.71 0.35 3.98
N ARG A 194 -23.10 1.52 4.20
CA ARG A 194 -22.58 1.97 5.50
C ARG A 194 -23.02 3.41 5.75
N GLN A 195 -24.20 3.59 6.32
CA GLN A 195 -24.80 4.93 6.47
C GLN A 195 -23.97 5.84 7.38
N GLU A 196 -23.44 5.28 8.46
CA GLU A 196 -22.62 6.00 9.43
C GLU A 196 -21.15 6.04 9.00
N LYS A 197 -20.51 7.16 9.29
CA LYS A 197 -19.08 7.33 9.12
C LYS A 197 -18.36 6.71 10.31
N SER A 198 -17.32 5.93 10.06
CA SER A 198 -16.49 5.37 11.13
C SER A 198 -15.84 6.48 11.97
N GLU A 199 -15.95 6.35 13.29
CA GLU A 199 -15.34 7.25 14.27
C GLU A 199 -13.80 7.19 14.21
N THR A 200 -13.26 6.09 13.69
CA THR A 200 -11.83 5.78 13.70
C THR A 200 -11.18 5.88 12.32
N VAL A 201 -11.91 6.36 11.30
CA VAL A 201 -11.45 6.42 9.90
C VAL A 201 -10.12 7.13 9.69
N PHE A 202 -9.79 8.10 10.55
CA PHE A 202 -8.52 8.83 10.46
C PHE A 202 -7.44 8.30 11.40
N ASN A 203 -7.78 7.53 12.44
CA ASN A 203 -6.85 7.12 13.51
C ASN A 203 -6.67 5.60 13.65
N LEU A 204 -7.36 4.79 12.84
CA LEU A 204 -7.25 3.33 12.81
C LEU A 204 -7.53 2.68 14.18
N GLY A 205 -8.36 3.34 14.99
CA GLY A 205 -8.74 2.96 16.35
C GLY A 205 -7.77 3.39 17.44
N TYR A 206 -6.78 4.23 17.13
CA TYR A 206 -5.90 4.84 18.12
C TYR A 206 -6.53 6.11 18.70
N THR A 207 -7.53 5.93 19.57
CA THR A 207 -8.27 7.03 20.22
C THR A 207 -7.52 7.63 21.43
N PRO A 208 -7.94 8.79 21.97
CA PRO A 208 -7.38 9.33 23.22
C PRO A 208 -7.41 8.35 24.39
N GLU A 209 -8.46 7.53 24.50
CA GLU A 209 -8.61 6.49 25.53
C GLU A 209 -7.57 5.40 25.35
N VAL A 210 -7.35 4.93 24.12
CA VAL A 210 -6.32 3.95 23.81
C VAL A 210 -4.92 4.49 24.12
N ALA A 211 -4.68 5.78 23.82
CA ALA A 211 -3.40 6.43 24.08
C ALA A 211 -3.06 6.57 25.57
N LYS A 212 -4.06 6.56 26.47
CA LYS A 212 -3.80 6.50 27.93
C LYS A 212 -3.09 5.20 28.33
N HIS A 213 -3.41 4.09 27.67
CA HIS A 213 -2.81 2.78 27.93
C HIS A 213 -1.55 2.52 27.09
N TYR A 214 -1.54 2.97 25.84
CA TYR A 214 -0.44 2.75 24.88
C TYR A 214 0.06 4.09 24.32
N PRO A 215 0.81 4.90 25.09
CA PRO A 215 1.06 6.31 24.78
C PRO A 215 2.12 6.55 23.68
N TRP A 216 2.68 5.49 23.09
CA TRP A 216 3.89 5.58 22.26
C TRP A 216 3.66 6.38 20.97
N VAL A 217 2.57 6.11 20.25
CA VAL A 217 2.25 6.84 19.00
C VAL A 217 1.87 8.29 19.30
N ALA A 218 1.09 8.53 20.37
CA ALA A 218 0.76 9.89 20.80
C ALA A 218 2.01 10.70 21.13
N LYS A 219 2.97 10.13 21.87
CA LYS A 219 4.27 10.78 22.17
C LYS A 219 5.07 11.10 20.91
N LEU A 220 5.06 10.23 19.91
CA LEU A 220 5.73 10.45 18.63
C LEU A 220 5.03 11.49 17.75
N SER A 221 3.73 11.73 17.97
CA SER A 221 2.90 12.60 17.14
C SER A 221 2.63 13.96 17.79
N GLY A 222 3.11 14.20 19.02
CA GLY A 222 2.79 15.41 19.79
C GLY A 222 1.36 15.43 20.35
N GLY A 223 0.68 14.28 20.40
CA GLY A 223 -0.71 14.16 20.83
C GLY A 223 -1.49 13.11 20.04
N VAL A 224 -2.78 12.96 20.34
CA VAL A 224 -3.71 12.16 19.51
C VAL A 224 -4.49 13.12 18.63
N ALA A 225 -4.36 12.95 17.32
CA ALA A 225 -5.08 13.76 16.36
C ALA A 225 -6.56 13.33 16.31
N THR A 226 -7.46 14.28 16.53
CA THR A 226 -8.92 14.10 16.45
C THR A 226 -9.50 14.92 15.30
N GLY A 227 -10.73 14.61 14.90
CA GLY A 227 -11.44 15.34 13.84
C GLY A 227 -10.94 15.10 12.42
N HIS A 228 -11.37 15.94 11.48
CA HIS A 228 -11.05 15.80 10.06
C HIS A 228 -9.65 16.37 9.72
N PRO A 229 -8.84 15.71 8.85
CA PRO A 229 -7.52 16.23 8.45
C PRO A 229 -7.51 17.70 8.01
N SER A 230 -8.50 18.12 7.23
CA SER A 230 -8.60 19.51 6.75
C SER A 230 -8.86 20.55 7.84
N GLN A 231 -9.39 20.15 8.99
CA GLN A 231 -9.65 21.04 10.12
C GLN A 231 -8.41 21.21 11.01
N ARG A 232 -7.55 20.19 11.07
CA ARG A 232 -6.29 20.24 11.84
C ARG A 232 -5.25 21.19 11.25
N ALA A 233 -5.21 21.34 9.93
CA ALA A 233 -4.24 22.21 9.26
C ALA A 233 -4.51 23.73 9.42
N GLN A 234 -5.64 24.11 10.03
CA GLN A 234 -6.06 25.51 10.18
C GLN A 234 -5.96 26.03 11.63
N GLY A 235 -5.54 25.20 12.58
CA GLY A 235 -5.34 25.55 13.99
C GLY A 235 -3.88 25.39 14.40
#